data_AF-A0A5J4Y2Y1-F1
#
_entry.id   AF-A0A5J4Y2Y1-F1
#
_cell.length_a   1.000
_cell.length_b   1.000
_cell.length_c   1.000
_cell.angle_alpha   90.00
_cell.angle_beta   90.00
_cell.angle_gamma   90.00
#
_symmetry.space_group_name_H-M   'P 1'
#
loop_
_entity.id
_entity.type
_entity.pdbx_description
1 polymer ?
#
loop_
_entity_poly.entity_id
_entity_poly.type
_entity_poly.pdbx_seq_one_letter_code
_entity_poly.pdbx_strand_id
1 'polypeptide(L)'
;MHDVLVVVTYGQDEVNQFIDLADAIEEEFPELQVEGVEIEKDQQGFSVKTEDGKIVAERQSPGPFPEASSIIESLKKAGFQ
;
A
#
# COMPACT_ATOMS: atom_id res chain seq x y z
N MET A 1 -7.47 8.81 -19.44
CA MET A 1 -7.48 7.57 -18.67
C MET A 1 -6.61 7.88 -17.47
N HIS A 2 -7.22 8.05 -16.30
CA HIS A 2 -6.44 8.27 -15.07
C HIS A 2 -6.24 6.87 -14.50
N ASP A 3 -5.04 6.35 -14.74
CA ASP A 3 -4.52 5.17 -14.06
C ASP A 3 -4.35 5.59 -12.60
N VAL A 4 -5.11 5.03 -11.66
CA VAL A 4 -5.03 5.54 -10.30
C VAL A 4 -3.86 4.86 -9.58
N LEU A 5 -2.85 5.67 -9.26
CA LEU A 5 -1.64 5.20 -8.62
C LEU A 5 -1.81 5.10 -7.09
N VAL A 6 -1.38 3.99 -6.53
CA VAL A 6 -1.24 3.77 -5.09
C VAL A 6 0.23 3.53 -4.76
N VAL A 7 0.81 4.43 -3.98
CA VAL A 7 2.19 4.36 -3.53
C VAL A 7 2.24 3.68 -2.16
N VAL A 8 2.92 2.54 -2.08
CA VAL A 8 3.13 1.77 -0.87
C VAL A 8 4.58 1.90 -0.44
N THR A 9 4.79 2.53 0.71
CA THR A 9 6.09 2.60 1.37
C THR A 9 6.24 1.41 2.32
N TYR A 10 7.35 0.68 2.22
CA TYR A 10 7.62 -0.52 3.02
C TYR A 10 9.12 -0.66 3.34
N GLY A 11 9.46 -1.32 4.45
CA GLY A 11 10.85 -1.57 4.81
C GLY A 11 11.50 -2.66 3.94
N GLN A 12 12.81 -2.61 3.75
CA GLN A 12 13.55 -3.58 2.93
C GLN A 12 13.33 -5.06 3.31
N ASP A 13 13.06 -5.41 4.56
CA ASP A 13 12.74 -6.79 4.97
C ASP A 13 11.27 -7.19 4.70
N GLU A 14 10.44 -6.27 4.21
CA GLU A 14 9.00 -6.45 3.98
C GLU A 14 8.65 -6.57 2.48
N VAL A 15 9.65 -6.74 1.60
CA VAL A 15 9.46 -6.86 0.15
C VAL A 15 8.47 -7.97 -0.22
N ASN A 16 8.55 -9.13 0.43
CA ASN A 16 7.65 -10.25 0.12
C ASN A 16 6.19 -9.90 0.47
N GLN A 17 5.98 -9.24 1.61
CA GLN A 17 4.66 -8.80 2.05
C GLN A 17 4.11 -7.68 1.16
N PHE A 18 4.97 -6.80 0.68
CA PHE A 18 4.60 -5.80 -0.32
C PHE A 18 4.14 -6.45 -1.63
N ILE A 19 4.85 -7.47 -2.13
CA ILE A 19 4.47 -8.17 -3.37
C ILE A 19 3.10 -8.83 -3.21
N ASP A 20 2.87 -9.52 -2.08
CA ASP A 20 1.59 -10.16 -1.78
C ASP A 20 0.44 -9.14 -1.68
N LEU A 21 0.72 -7.98 -1.07
CA LEU A 21 -0.23 -6.86 -1.01
C LEU A 21 -0.51 -6.27 -2.40
N ALA A 22 0.51 -6.07 -3.23
CA ALA A 22 0.35 -5.51 -4.57
C ALA A 22 -0.51 -6.43 -5.43
N ASP A 23 -0.23 -7.73 -5.42
CA ASP A 23 -1.00 -8.75 -6.15
C ASP A 23 -2.47 -8.75 -5.70
N ALA A 24 -2.72 -8.71 -4.39
CA ALA A 24 -4.08 -8.64 -3.85
C ALA A 24 -4.82 -7.34 -4.21
N ILE A 25 -4.13 -6.20 -4.27
CA ILE A 25 -4.73 -4.93 -4.71
C ILE A 25 -5.03 -4.96 -6.20
N GLU A 26 -4.11 -5.45 -7.04
CA GLU A 26 -4.30 -5.54 -8.50
C GLU A 26 -5.38 -6.58 -8.86
N GLU A 27 -5.52 -7.66 -8.08
CA GLU A 27 -6.60 -8.64 -8.24
C GLU A 27 -7.97 -8.02 -7.94
N GLU A 28 -8.10 -7.27 -6.84
CA GLU A 28 -9.36 -6.63 -6.46
C GLU A 28 -9.67 -5.37 -7.27
N PHE A 29 -8.63 -4.65 -7.72
CA PHE A 29 -8.74 -3.41 -8.45
C PHE A 29 -7.79 -3.42 -9.67
N PRO A 30 -8.18 -4.06 -10.78
CA PRO A 30 -7.33 -4.20 -11.96
C PRO A 30 -7.01 -2.88 -12.68
N GLU A 31 -7.68 -1.78 -12.29
CA GLU A 31 -7.43 -0.42 -12.77
C GLU A 31 -6.49 0.39 -11.86
N LEU A 32 -6.11 -0.15 -10.71
CA LEU A 32 -5.11 0.45 -9.83
C LEU A 32 -3.71 -0.01 -10.19
N GLN A 33 -2.78 0.93 -10.21
CA GLN A 33 -1.37 0.63 -10.28
C GLN A 33 -0.76 0.77 -8.90
N VAL A 34 0.00 -0.24 -8.45
CA VAL A 34 0.68 -0.23 -7.17
C VAL A 34 2.16 0.08 -7.37
N GLU A 35 2.65 1.16 -6.77
CA GLU A 35 4.06 1.55 -6.77
C GLU A 35 4.70 1.30 -5.41
N GLY A 36 5.82 0.59 -5.41
CA GLY A 36 6.58 0.28 -4.21
C GLY A 36 7.69 1.28 -3.94
N VAL A 37 7.74 1.82 -2.72
CA VAL A 37 8.84 2.65 -2.23
C VAL A 37 9.50 1.91 -1.07
N GLU A 38 10.66 1.31 -1.36
CA GLU A 38 11.51 0.71 -0.34
C GLU A 38 12.19 1.80 0.50
N ILE A 39 12.08 1.72 1.82
CA ILE A 39 12.80 2.58 2.76
C ILE A 39 13.89 1.81 3.50
N GLU A 40 14.96 2.54 3.86
CA GLU A 40 16.11 1.97 4.57
C GLU A 40 15.70 1.40 5.93
N LYS A 41 16.46 0.42 6.44
CA LYS A 41 16.21 -0.24 7.74
C LYS A 41 16.06 0.70 8.94
N ASP A 42 16.72 1.85 8.90
CA ASP A 42 16.65 2.87 9.96
C ASP A 42 15.37 3.71 9.88
N GLN A 43 14.73 3.74 8.71
CA GLN A 43 13.43 4.36 8.49
C GLN A 43 12.33 3.35 8.78
N GLN A 44 11.68 3.51 9.93
CA GLN A 44 10.52 2.69 10.28
C GLN A 44 9.26 3.34 9.72
N GLY A 45 8.49 2.57 8.95
CA GLY A 45 7.20 3.03 8.47
C GLY A 45 6.59 2.07 7.47
N PHE A 46 5.27 2.04 7.44
CA PHE A 46 4.53 1.55 6.29
C PHE A 46 3.45 2.59 5.98
N SER A 47 3.30 2.96 4.72
CA SER A 47 2.23 3.88 4.34
C SER A 47 1.72 3.59 2.95
N VAL A 48 0.41 3.62 2.79
CA VAL A 48 -0.30 3.51 1.52
C VAL A 48 -0.91 4.86 1.23
N LYS A 49 -0.49 5.46 0.12
CA LYS A 49 -0.93 6.78 -0.33
C LYS A 49 -1.50 6.67 -1.73
N THR A 50 -2.55 7.41 -2.02
CA THR A 50 -3.02 7.59 -3.39
C THR A 50 -2.14 8.60 -4.13
N GLU A 51 -2.24 8.65 -5.45
CA GLU A 51 -1.60 9.68 -6.30
C GLU A 51 -1.88 11.11 -5.80
N ASP A 52 -3.10 11.38 -5.34
CA ASP A 52 -3.53 12.67 -4.79
C ASP A 52 -2.88 13.01 -3.42
N GLY A 53 -2.01 12.15 -2.89
CA GLY A 53 -1.33 12.32 -1.61
C GLY A 53 -2.19 11.95 -0.39
N LYS A 54 -3.41 11.43 -0.59
CA LYS A 54 -4.27 10.96 0.49
C LYS A 54 -3.72 9.67 1.10
N ILE A 55 -3.49 9.67 2.41
CA ILE A 55 -3.09 8.49 3.16
C ILE A 55 -4.32 7.60 3.37
N VAL A 56 -4.25 6.38 2.83
CA VAL A 56 -5.29 5.35 2.95
C VAL A 56 -5.04 4.49 4.18
N ALA A 57 -3.77 4.13 4.39
CA ALA A 57 -3.32 3.38 5.55
C ALA A 57 -1.92 3.83 5.92
N GLU A 58 -1.62 3.86 7.21
CA GLU A 58 -0.28 4.16 7.72
C GLU A 58 -0.04 3.37 9.00
N ARG A 59 1.19 2.88 9.14
CA ARG A 59 1.72 2.25 10.34
C ARG A 59 2.80 3.17 10.89
N GLN A 60 2.48 3.86 11.99
CA GLN A 60 3.36 4.84 12.65
C GLN A 60 4.41 4.22 13.58
N SER A 61 4.35 2.91 13.83
CA SER A 61 5.20 2.24 14.82
C SER A 61 5.66 0.87 14.29
N PRO A 62 6.86 0.38 14.63
CA PRO A 62 7.32 -0.94 14.21
C PRO A 62 6.36 -1.98 14.79
N GLY A 63 5.62 -2.63 13.91
CA GLY A 63 4.59 -3.60 14.23
C GLY A 63 4.47 -4.60 13.09
N PRO A 64 3.53 -5.56 13.17
CA PRO A 64 3.30 -6.48 12.07
C PRO A 64 2.94 -5.72 10.78
N PHE A 65 3.29 -6.29 9.62
CA PHE A 65 2.84 -5.77 8.33
C PHE A 65 1.31 -5.89 8.28
N PRO A 66 0.58 -4.85 7.85
CA PRO A 66 -0.87 -4.89 7.83
C PRO A 66 -1.38 -5.92 6.81
N GLU A 67 -2.46 -6.61 7.17
CA GLU A 67 -3.07 -7.59 6.28
C GLU A 67 -3.63 -6.94 5.01
N ALA A 68 -3.43 -7.59 3.87
CA ALA A 68 -3.88 -7.07 2.57
C ALA A 68 -5.37 -6.74 2.55
N SER A 69 -6.21 -7.60 3.16
CA SER A 69 -7.64 -7.36 3.27
C SER A 69 -7.98 -6.05 3.97
N SER A 70 -7.22 -5.67 5.00
CA SER A 70 -7.45 -4.41 5.73
C SER A 70 -7.11 -3.18 4.87
N ILE A 71 -6.07 -3.28 4.05
CA ILE A 71 -5.69 -2.24 3.09
C ILE A 71 -6.72 -2.13 1.97
N ILE A 72 -7.16 -3.25 1.40
CA ILE A 72 -8.23 -3.31 0.40
C ILE A 72 -9.51 -2.66 0.92
N GLU A 73 -9.95 -3.00 2.14
CA GLU A 73 -11.11 -2.35 2.75
C GLU A 73 -10.93 -0.83 2.93
N SER A 74 -9.71 -0.39 3.26
CA SER A 74 -9.39 1.03 3.38
C SER A 74 -9.42 1.74 2.03
N LEU A 75 -8.96 1.08 0.95
CA LEU A 75 -9.10 1.56 -0.42
C LEU A 75 -10.57 1.67 -0.83
N LYS A 76 -11.39 0.65 -0.57
CA LYS A 76 -12.85 0.70 -0.84
C LYS A 76 -13.52 1.88 -0.13
N LYS A 77 -13.17 2.13 1.13
CA LYS A 77 -13.64 3.29 1.91
C LYS A 77 -13.11 4.62 1.38
N ALA A 78 -11.93 4.62 0.76
CA ALA A 78 -11.34 5.82 0.17
C ALA A 78 -12.02 6.23 -1.14
N GLY A 79 -12.81 5.34 -1.75
CA GLY A 79 -13.60 5.58 -2.97
C GLY A 79 -13.16 4.75 -4.18
N PHE A 80 -12.26 3.79 -4.00
CA PHE A 80 -11.86 2.85 -5.04
C PHE A 80 -12.93 1.76 -5.23
N GLN A 81 -13.29 1.46 -6.48
CA GLN A 81 -14.34 0.50 -6.85
C GLN A 81 -13.93 -0.36 -8.02
#